data_AF-A0A955MZ46-F1
#
_entry.id   AF-A0A955MZ46-F1
#
_cell.length_a   1.000
_cell.length_b   1.000
_cell.length_c   1.000
_cell.angle_alpha   90.00
_cell.angle_beta   90.00
_cell.angle_gamma   90.00
#
_symmetry.space_group_name_H-M   'P 1'
#
loop_
_entity.id
_entity.type
_entity.pdbx_description
1 polymer ?
#
loop_
_entity_poly.entity_id
_entity_poly.type
_entity_poly.pdbx_seq_one_letter_code
_entity_poly.pdbx_strand_id
1 'polypeptide(L)'
;NRVNPKTGEIQDDDLTDNWGYNYNAFLLVSQIDEEPRYREAVEKVLSNIHKYLDFQWERGSADGYADSIEGGINLSNRIPTESALQWIDDSMKILLAKQQPDGIIEGWHGDGNGARTTLMWVLLKTQGVTVSPWTEDLQVGATLDDQGALYLVLKNNWKWRGEIQFDRPRHREFFNMPSDYPRLNEFPEWFVVEEKVQYRVEIEGEEPKMLIGESLRHLKREMEPESELRIKISRVD
;
A
#
# COMPACT_ATOMS: atom_id res chain seq x y z
N ASN A 1 -15.48 -11.98 18.33
CA ASN A 1 -15.29 -10.55 18.05
C ASN A 1 -15.85 -9.59 19.12
N ARG A 2 -16.14 -10.00 20.37
CA ARG A 2 -16.69 -9.08 21.38
C ARG A 2 -16.37 -9.52 22.80
N VAL A 3 -15.96 -8.56 23.62
CA VAL A 3 -15.72 -8.76 25.05
C VAL A 3 -16.52 -7.74 25.86
N ASN A 4 -16.96 -8.14 27.05
CA ASN A 4 -17.48 -7.19 28.02
C ASN A 4 -16.29 -6.45 28.67
N PRO A 5 -16.14 -5.13 28.48
CA PRO A 5 -14.97 -4.41 28.97
C PRO A 5 -14.92 -4.30 30.51
N LYS A 6 -16.04 -4.55 31.21
CA LYS A 6 -16.10 -4.53 32.68
C LYS A 6 -15.72 -5.86 33.31
N THR A 7 -16.15 -6.96 32.71
CA THR A 7 -16.00 -8.31 33.30
C THR A 7 -14.92 -9.15 32.61
N GLY A 8 -14.50 -8.77 31.41
CA GLY A 8 -13.62 -9.58 30.56
C GLY A 8 -14.32 -10.79 29.93
N GLU A 9 -15.64 -10.94 30.13
CA GLU A 9 -16.42 -12.04 29.55
C GLU A 9 -16.38 -11.97 28.02
N ILE A 10 -16.03 -13.08 27.38
CA ILE A 10 -16.07 -13.23 25.93
C ILE A 10 -17.54 -13.40 25.52
N GLN A 11 -18.07 -12.42 24.80
CA GLN A 11 -19.46 -12.41 24.32
C GLN A 11 -19.61 -12.89 22.88
N ASP A 12 -18.49 -12.98 22.18
CA ASP A 12 -18.37 -13.48 20.82
C ASP A 12 -16.89 -13.85 20.65
N ASP A 13 -16.62 -15.12 20.40
CA ASP A 13 -15.28 -15.71 20.29
C ASP A 13 -14.78 -15.82 18.84
N ASP A 14 -15.52 -15.26 17.87
CA ASP A 14 -15.10 -15.24 16.47
C ASP A 14 -13.89 -14.32 16.23
N LEU A 15 -13.21 -14.47 15.10
CA LEU A 15 -12.12 -13.59 14.72
C LEU A 15 -12.66 -12.20 14.34
N THR A 16 -11.80 -11.18 14.51
CA THR A 16 -12.09 -9.80 14.11
C THR A 16 -11.37 -9.48 12.82
N ASP A 17 -12.10 -8.86 11.89
CA ASP A 17 -11.57 -8.21 10.69
C ASP A 17 -10.57 -7.10 11.01
N ASN A 18 -10.71 -6.42 12.15
CA ASN A 18 -9.79 -5.39 12.62
C ASN A 18 -8.48 -5.94 13.22
N TRP A 19 -8.12 -7.21 12.99
CA TRP A 19 -6.91 -7.84 13.54
C TRP A 19 -5.65 -7.01 13.24
N GLY A 20 -5.53 -6.49 12.02
CA GLY A 20 -4.36 -5.72 11.62
C GLY A 20 -4.23 -4.39 12.37
N TYR A 21 -5.34 -3.79 12.82
CA TYR A 21 -5.32 -2.56 13.63
C TYR A 21 -4.74 -2.81 15.02
N ASN A 22 -5.02 -3.97 15.62
CA ASN A 22 -4.37 -4.38 16.87
C ASN A 22 -2.86 -4.58 16.66
N TYR A 23 -2.47 -5.20 15.55
CA TYR A 23 -1.06 -5.42 15.22
C TYR A 23 -0.31 -4.13 14.81
N ASN A 24 -1.00 -3.11 14.30
CA ASN A 24 -0.42 -1.77 14.11
C ASN A 24 0.06 -1.21 15.45
N ALA A 25 -0.75 -1.35 16.51
CA ALA A 25 -0.35 -0.93 17.85
C ALA A 25 0.85 -1.72 18.38
N PHE A 26 0.93 -3.03 18.08
CA PHE A 26 2.08 -3.85 18.45
C PHE A 26 3.35 -3.37 17.75
N LEU A 27 3.30 -3.08 16.46
CA LEU A 27 4.44 -2.52 15.73
C LEU A 27 4.88 -1.18 16.30
N LEU A 28 3.94 -0.30 16.64
CA LEU A 28 4.25 1.00 17.24
C LEU A 28 5.01 0.83 18.57
N VAL A 29 4.54 -0.05 19.45
CA VAL A 29 5.25 -0.34 20.72
C VAL A 29 6.63 -0.93 20.46
N SER A 30 6.76 -1.85 19.51
CA SER A 30 8.06 -2.40 19.12
C SER A 30 9.03 -1.33 18.63
N GLN A 31 8.56 -0.35 17.86
CA GLN A 31 9.37 0.74 17.31
C GLN A 31 9.83 1.75 18.37
N ILE A 32 9.02 1.99 19.41
CA ILE A 32 9.33 2.98 20.46
C ILE A 32 10.15 2.35 21.59
N ASP A 33 9.75 1.17 22.05
CA ASP A 33 10.33 0.53 23.23
C ASP A 33 11.45 -0.46 22.88
N GLU A 34 11.74 -0.64 21.59
CA GLU A 34 12.71 -1.62 21.05
C GLU A 34 12.43 -3.07 21.52
N GLU A 35 11.17 -3.39 21.78
CA GLU A 35 10.74 -4.71 22.26
C GLU A 35 10.46 -5.66 21.07
N PRO A 36 11.31 -6.67 20.83
CA PRO A 36 11.20 -7.53 19.64
C PRO A 36 9.97 -8.42 19.63
N ARG A 37 9.43 -8.81 20.80
CA ARG A 37 8.28 -9.74 20.87
C ARG A 37 7.06 -9.25 20.11
N TYR A 38 6.83 -7.94 20.07
CA TYR A 38 5.71 -7.35 19.35
C TYR A 38 5.91 -7.41 17.82
N ARG A 39 7.13 -7.15 17.34
CA ARG A 39 7.49 -7.33 15.92
C ARG A 39 7.39 -8.79 15.49
N GLU A 40 7.93 -9.71 16.29
CA GLU A 40 7.87 -11.16 16.03
C GLU A 40 6.42 -11.67 15.97
N ALA A 41 5.53 -11.14 16.81
CA ALA A 41 4.11 -11.48 16.77
C ALA A 41 3.46 -11.06 15.44
N VAL A 42 3.79 -9.87 14.94
CA VAL A 42 3.28 -9.35 13.65
C VAL A 42 3.81 -10.19 12.50
N GLU A 43 5.12 -10.44 12.47
CA GLU A 43 5.77 -11.28 11.44
C GLU A 43 5.17 -12.69 11.40
N LYS A 44 4.91 -13.29 12.58
CA LYS A 44 4.25 -14.59 12.68
C LYS A 44 2.87 -14.57 12.06
N VAL A 45 2.05 -13.54 12.32
CA VAL A 45 0.71 -13.43 11.72
C VAL A 45 0.80 -13.25 10.22
N LEU A 46 1.60 -12.29 9.74
CA LEU A 46 1.76 -12.05 8.30
C LEU A 46 2.30 -13.26 7.54
N SER A 47 3.21 -14.02 8.14
CA SER A 47 3.73 -15.25 7.53
C SER A 47 2.68 -16.37 7.43
N ASN A 48 1.61 -16.29 8.22
CA ASN A 48 0.58 -17.33 8.30
C ASN A 48 -0.82 -16.87 7.83
N ILE A 49 -0.99 -15.60 7.44
CA ILE A 49 -2.31 -15.00 7.18
C ILE A 49 -3.04 -15.68 6.02
N HIS A 50 -2.31 -16.24 5.05
CA HIS A 50 -2.92 -16.97 3.92
C HIS A 50 -3.81 -18.15 4.35
N LYS A 51 -3.60 -18.71 5.55
CA LYS A 51 -4.49 -19.71 6.16
C LYS A 51 -5.92 -19.23 6.34
N TYR A 52 -6.13 -17.92 6.34
CA TYR A 52 -7.42 -17.24 6.50
C TYR A 52 -7.90 -16.60 5.18
N LEU A 53 -7.40 -17.08 4.03
CA LEU A 53 -7.98 -16.71 2.73
C LEU A 53 -9.47 -17.08 2.69
N ASP A 54 -10.31 -16.13 2.26
CA ASP A 54 -11.77 -16.25 2.22
C ASP A 54 -12.43 -16.57 3.59
N PHE A 55 -11.74 -16.24 4.70
CA PHE A 55 -12.39 -16.23 6.01
C PHE A 55 -13.55 -15.23 5.99
N GLN A 56 -14.67 -15.60 6.59
CA GLN A 56 -15.92 -14.83 6.53
C GLN A 56 -15.91 -13.65 7.52
N TRP A 57 -14.95 -12.74 7.33
CA TRP A 57 -14.83 -11.47 8.06
C TRP A 57 -16.18 -10.75 8.07
N GLU A 58 -16.69 -10.41 9.26
CA GLU A 58 -18.02 -9.81 9.44
C GLU A 58 -19.12 -10.53 8.65
N ARG A 59 -19.12 -11.87 8.71
CA ARG A 59 -20.06 -12.76 7.99
C ARG A 59 -19.95 -12.65 6.47
N GLY A 60 -18.76 -12.32 5.98
CA GLY A 60 -18.44 -12.23 4.56
C GLY A 60 -18.86 -10.91 3.90
N SER A 61 -19.09 -9.85 4.69
CA SER A 61 -19.37 -8.51 4.16
C SER A 61 -18.15 -7.95 3.40
N ALA A 62 -18.39 -7.09 2.41
CA ALA A 62 -17.31 -6.40 1.72
C ALA A 62 -16.50 -5.52 2.68
N ASP A 63 -17.19 -4.89 3.64
CA ASP A 63 -16.58 -4.08 4.70
C ASP A 63 -15.59 -4.89 5.57
N GLY A 64 -15.97 -6.10 6.00
CA GLY A 64 -15.07 -6.96 6.79
C GLY A 64 -13.85 -7.43 5.99
N TYR A 65 -14.02 -7.69 4.69
CA TYR A 65 -12.87 -7.94 3.80
C TYR A 65 -11.97 -6.71 3.69
N ALA A 66 -12.56 -5.53 3.49
CA ALA A 66 -11.84 -4.27 3.37
C ALA A 66 -10.96 -4.01 4.61
N ASP A 67 -11.55 -3.97 5.80
CA ASP A 67 -10.84 -3.71 7.06
C ASP A 67 -9.69 -4.72 7.31
N SER A 68 -9.94 -6.00 7.03
CA SER A 68 -8.94 -7.07 7.15
C SER A 68 -7.76 -6.88 6.19
N ILE A 69 -8.05 -6.59 4.91
CA ILE A 69 -7.03 -6.37 3.88
C ILE A 69 -6.21 -5.12 4.18
N GLU A 70 -6.83 -4.03 4.63
CA GLU A 70 -6.13 -2.80 5.02
C GLU A 70 -5.15 -3.03 6.16
N GLY A 71 -5.55 -3.83 7.15
CA GLY A 71 -4.65 -4.31 8.19
C GLY A 71 -3.43 -5.01 7.60
N GLY A 72 -3.65 -5.93 6.67
CA GLY A 72 -2.57 -6.59 5.93
C GLY A 72 -1.66 -5.63 5.17
N ILE A 73 -2.21 -4.66 4.45
CA ILE A 73 -1.45 -3.69 3.66
C ILE A 73 -0.59 -2.79 4.58
N ASN A 74 -1.19 -2.24 5.63
CA ASN A 74 -0.50 -1.36 6.59
C ASN A 74 0.71 -2.03 7.24
N LEU A 75 0.54 -3.30 7.64
CA LEU A 75 1.62 -4.08 8.25
C LEU A 75 2.66 -4.52 7.22
N SER A 76 2.24 -4.91 6.01
CA SER A 76 3.15 -5.36 4.93
C SER A 76 4.06 -4.25 4.41
N ASN A 77 3.67 -2.99 4.58
CA ASN A 77 4.55 -1.85 4.30
C ASN A 77 5.80 -1.82 5.19
N ARG A 78 5.76 -2.44 6.38
CA ARG A 78 6.87 -2.47 7.35
C ARG A 78 7.51 -3.85 7.48
N ILE A 79 6.72 -4.91 7.33
CA ILE A 79 7.15 -6.30 7.44
C ILE A 79 6.55 -7.07 6.26
N PRO A 80 7.12 -6.92 5.05
CA PRO A 80 6.63 -7.66 3.89
C PRO A 80 6.92 -9.15 4.09
N THR A 81 5.92 -9.99 3.88
CA THR A 81 6.08 -11.44 3.75
C THR A 81 5.41 -11.90 2.47
N GLU A 82 5.95 -12.93 1.83
CA GLU A 82 5.37 -13.51 0.61
C GLU A 82 3.92 -13.95 0.86
N SER A 83 3.67 -14.61 2.00
CA SER A 83 2.35 -15.06 2.43
C SER A 83 1.34 -13.92 2.54
N ALA A 84 1.73 -12.78 3.14
CA ALA A 84 0.84 -11.63 3.29
C ALA A 84 0.57 -10.94 1.95
N LEU A 85 1.60 -10.72 1.13
CA LEU A 85 1.43 -10.09 -0.19
C LEU A 85 0.53 -10.92 -1.11
N GLN A 86 0.71 -12.26 -1.10
CA GLN A 86 -0.15 -13.17 -1.86
C GLN A 86 -1.59 -13.18 -1.31
N TRP A 87 -1.76 -13.18 0.02
CA TRP A 87 -3.08 -13.14 0.65
C TRP A 87 -3.82 -11.83 0.36
N ILE A 88 -3.13 -10.68 0.34
CA ILE A 88 -3.69 -9.40 -0.06
C ILE A 88 -4.22 -9.48 -1.49
N ASP A 89 -3.42 -9.98 -2.44
CA ASP A 89 -3.83 -10.08 -3.84
C ASP A 89 -5.02 -11.02 -4.05
N ASP A 90 -5.02 -12.17 -3.38
CA ASP A 90 -6.13 -13.12 -3.49
C ASP A 90 -7.39 -12.62 -2.80
N SER A 91 -7.27 -11.95 -1.65
CA SER A 91 -8.40 -11.34 -0.94
C SER A 91 -8.98 -10.15 -1.68
N MET A 92 -8.15 -9.36 -2.39
CA MET A 92 -8.62 -8.27 -3.24
C MET A 92 -9.49 -8.79 -4.40
N LYS A 93 -9.21 -9.96 -4.96
CA LYS A 93 -10.09 -10.57 -5.98
C LYS A 93 -11.49 -10.84 -5.42
N ILE A 94 -11.58 -11.27 -4.16
CA ILE A 94 -12.84 -11.52 -3.46
C ILE A 94 -13.58 -10.20 -3.20
N LEU A 95 -12.89 -9.19 -2.69
CA LEU A 95 -13.47 -7.86 -2.44
C LEU A 95 -14.00 -7.22 -3.74
N LEU A 96 -13.19 -7.21 -4.81
CA LEU A 96 -13.57 -6.62 -6.10
C LEU A 96 -14.75 -7.36 -6.75
N ALA A 97 -14.85 -8.68 -6.56
CA ALA A 97 -15.98 -9.47 -7.07
C ALA A 97 -17.32 -9.14 -6.38
N LYS A 98 -17.33 -8.40 -5.26
CA LYS A 98 -18.55 -7.96 -4.58
C LYS A 98 -19.16 -6.71 -5.21
N GLN A 99 -18.42 -5.98 -6.05
CA GLN A 99 -18.93 -4.80 -6.74
C GLN A 99 -20.01 -5.21 -7.77
N GLN A 100 -21.16 -4.55 -7.70
CA GLN A 100 -22.26 -4.73 -8.63
C GLN A 100 -22.00 -4.00 -9.96
N PRO A 101 -22.72 -4.32 -11.04
CA PRO A 101 -22.51 -3.70 -12.35
C PRO A 101 -22.70 -2.17 -12.40
N ASP A 102 -23.42 -1.60 -11.44
CA ASP A 102 -23.62 -0.14 -11.31
C ASP A 102 -22.55 0.54 -10.44
N GLY A 103 -21.57 -0.22 -9.96
CA GLY A 103 -20.44 0.25 -9.13
C GLY A 103 -20.70 0.24 -7.63
N ILE A 104 -21.93 -0.02 -7.19
CA ILE A 104 -22.28 -0.15 -5.77
C ILE A 104 -21.69 -1.46 -5.21
N ILE A 105 -21.20 -1.46 -3.97
CA ILE A 105 -20.71 -2.69 -3.33
C ILE A 105 -21.80 -3.24 -2.40
N GLU A 106 -22.14 -2.51 -1.34
CA GLU A 106 -23.17 -2.89 -0.36
C GLU A 106 -24.26 -1.81 -0.20
N GLY A 107 -24.05 -0.60 -0.70
CA GLY A 107 -25.07 0.46 -0.71
C GLY A 107 -25.24 1.20 0.61
N TRP A 108 -24.19 1.23 1.44
CA TRP A 108 -24.11 2.02 2.67
C TRP A 108 -22.70 2.59 2.86
N HIS A 109 -22.41 3.23 3.99
CA HIS A 109 -21.13 3.93 4.16
C HIS A 109 -19.88 3.02 4.15
N GLY A 110 -20.03 1.71 4.38
CA GLY A 110 -18.96 0.71 4.26
C GLY A 110 -18.38 0.58 2.85
N ASP A 111 -19.10 1.00 1.80
CA ASP A 111 -18.55 1.08 0.43
C ASP A 111 -17.30 1.98 0.38
N GLY A 112 -17.19 2.96 1.29
CA GLY A 112 -16.02 3.80 1.44
C GLY A 112 -14.76 3.02 1.87
N ASN A 113 -14.91 1.99 2.70
CA ASN A 113 -13.81 1.11 3.08
C ASN A 113 -13.35 0.29 1.87
N GLY A 114 -14.28 -0.32 1.11
CA GLY A 114 -13.94 -1.03 -0.12
C GLY A 114 -13.19 -0.16 -1.14
N ALA A 115 -13.64 1.07 -1.36
CA ALA A 115 -12.97 2.02 -2.24
C ALA A 115 -11.55 2.40 -1.73
N ARG A 116 -11.42 2.70 -0.44
CA ARG A 116 -10.14 3.04 0.19
C ARG A 116 -9.15 1.89 0.14
N THR A 117 -9.57 0.68 0.50
CA THR A 117 -8.75 -0.53 0.42
C THR A 117 -8.26 -0.76 -1.02
N THR A 118 -9.14 -0.57 -2.01
CA THR A 118 -8.77 -0.70 -3.43
C THR A 118 -7.68 0.30 -3.82
N LEU A 119 -7.80 1.57 -3.40
CA LEU A 119 -6.76 2.57 -3.63
C LEU A 119 -5.44 2.23 -2.91
N MET A 120 -5.51 1.73 -1.67
CA MET A 120 -4.33 1.28 -0.93
C MET A 120 -3.62 0.12 -1.65
N TRP A 121 -4.39 -0.84 -2.20
CA TRP A 121 -3.84 -1.95 -2.98
C TRP A 121 -3.18 -1.47 -4.27
N VAL A 122 -3.81 -0.53 -5.00
CA VAL A 122 -3.19 0.09 -6.18
C VAL A 122 -1.87 0.77 -5.82
N LEU A 123 -1.83 1.52 -4.72
CA LEU A 123 -0.60 2.19 -4.26
C LEU A 123 0.47 1.20 -3.79
N LEU A 124 0.10 0.06 -3.20
CA LEU A 124 1.04 -1.04 -2.96
C LEU A 124 1.65 -1.53 -4.29
N LYS A 125 0.85 -1.71 -5.34
CA LYS A 125 1.32 -2.19 -6.66
C LYS A 125 2.18 -1.19 -7.41
N THR A 126 2.02 0.10 -7.14
CA THR A 126 2.82 1.16 -7.75
C THR A 126 3.91 1.69 -6.83
N GLN A 127 4.08 1.13 -5.63
CA GLN A 127 4.97 1.64 -4.59
C GLN A 127 4.74 3.14 -4.31
N GLY A 128 3.47 3.56 -4.29
CA GLY A 128 3.05 4.94 -4.03
C GLY A 128 3.14 5.88 -5.24
N VAL A 129 3.65 5.40 -6.38
CA VAL A 129 3.74 6.21 -7.61
C VAL A 129 2.36 6.37 -8.24
N THR A 130 2.04 7.58 -8.67
CA THR A 130 0.83 7.90 -9.43
C THR A 130 1.18 8.62 -10.73
N VAL A 131 0.20 8.78 -11.63
CA VAL A 131 0.39 9.40 -12.94
C VAL A 131 -0.73 10.39 -13.22
N SER A 132 -0.43 11.49 -13.91
CA SER A 132 -1.40 12.51 -14.27
C SER A 132 -1.16 13.07 -15.68
N PRO A 133 -2.16 13.11 -16.57
CA PRO A 133 -3.49 12.51 -16.41
C PRO A 133 -3.42 10.98 -16.45
N TRP A 134 -4.29 10.31 -15.70
CA TRP A 134 -4.52 8.87 -15.87
C TRP A 134 -5.46 8.63 -17.06
N THR A 135 -5.18 7.58 -17.83
CA THR A 135 -6.03 7.10 -18.93
C THR A 135 -6.23 5.59 -18.77
N GLU A 136 -7.34 5.07 -19.28
CA GLU A 136 -7.74 3.66 -19.11
C GLU A 136 -6.72 2.66 -19.67
N ASP A 137 -5.91 3.07 -20.66
CA ASP A 137 -4.88 2.25 -21.27
C ASP A 137 -3.52 2.32 -20.55
N LEU A 138 -3.35 3.28 -19.63
CA LEU A 138 -2.08 3.48 -18.93
C LEU A 138 -1.95 2.53 -17.75
N GLN A 139 -1.00 1.59 -17.88
CA GLN A 139 -0.65 0.64 -16.84
C GLN A 139 0.60 1.11 -16.12
N VAL A 140 0.58 1.04 -14.79
CA VAL A 140 1.70 1.43 -13.93
C VAL A 140 1.94 0.29 -12.94
N GLY A 141 3.20 -0.11 -12.77
CA GLY A 141 3.59 -1.09 -11.77
C GLY A 141 5.00 -0.83 -11.29
N ALA A 142 5.27 -1.12 -10.02
CA ALA A 142 6.59 -0.91 -9.46
C ALA A 142 6.96 -1.94 -8.39
N THR A 143 8.26 -2.09 -8.16
CA THR A 143 8.82 -2.86 -7.04
C THR A 143 10.08 -2.18 -6.53
N LEU A 144 10.43 -2.48 -5.28
CA LEU A 144 11.74 -2.14 -4.73
C LEU A 144 12.69 -3.34 -4.84
N ASP A 145 13.99 -3.09 -4.96
CA ASP A 145 15.01 -4.11 -4.65
C ASP A 145 15.41 -4.07 -3.17
N ASP A 146 16.26 -5.01 -2.77
CA ASP A 146 16.75 -5.14 -1.38
C ASP A 146 17.57 -3.92 -0.91
N GLN A 147 18.01 -3.05 -1.83
CA GLN A 147 18.71 -1.81 -1.52
C GLN A 147 17.76 -0.59 -1.48
N GLY A 148 16.46 -0.80 -1.71
CA GLY A 148 15.46 0.27 -1.72
C GLY A 148 15.43 1.08 -3.01
N ALA A 149 16.07 0.61 -4.09
CA ALA A 149 15.91 1.24 -5.40
C ALA A 149 14.55 0.86 -6.01
N LEU A 150 13.86 1.86 -6.56
CA LEU A 150 12.58 1.67 -7.23
C LEU A 150 12.80 1.24 -8.68
N TYR A 151 12.10 0.20 -9.10
CA TYR A 151 11.92 -0.20 -10.50
C TYR A 151 10.48 0.05 -10.87
N LEU A 152 10.28 0.93 -11.85
CA LEU A 152 8.98 1.40 -12.30
C LEU A 152 8.80 1.05 -13.78
N VAL A 153 7.63 0.53 -14.12
CA VAL A 153 7.21 0.25 -15.49
C VAL A 153 5.92 1.00 -15.79
N LEU A 154 5.90 1.72 -16.90
CA LEU A 154 4.69 2.26 -17.50
C LEU A 154 4.48 1.62 -18.88
N LYS A 155 3.23 1.29 -19.21
CA LYS A 155 2.83 0.84 -20.55
C LYS A 155 1.57 1.57 -20.99
N ASN A 156 1.50 1.91 -22.27
CA ASN A 156 0.36 2.59 -22.87
C ASN A 156 0.03 2.01 -24.25
N ASN A 157 -1.23 2.12 -24.66
CA ASN A 157 -1.65 1.79 -26.02
C ASN A 157 -1.75 3.04 -26.88
N TRP A 158 -2.09 4.18 -26.29
CA TRP A 158 -2.24 5.47 -26.98
C TRP A 158 -1.14 6.43 -26.57
N LYS A 159 -0.85 7.42 -27.42
CA LYS A 159 0.10 8.48 -27.07
C LYS A 159 -0.29 9.12 -25.74
N TRP A 160 0.65 9.14 -24.80
CA TRP A 160 0.45 9.71 -23.48
C TRP A 160 1.42 10.85 -23.23
N ARG A 161 0.94 11.91 -22.60
CA ARG A 161 1.74 13.07 -22.19
C ARG A 161 1.27 13.51 -20.82
N GLY A 162 2.17 13.46 -19.85
CA GLY A 162 1.82 13.75 -18.47
C GLY A 162 3.04 13.77 -17.56
N GLU A 163 2.79 13.46 -16.30
CA GLU A 163 3.79 13.39 -15.26
C GLU A 163 3.64 12.10 -14.45
N ILE A 164 4.79 11.55 -14.09
CA ILE A 164 4.93 10.53 -13.06
C ILE A 164 5.13 11.27 -11.74
N GLN A 165 4.25 11.02 -10.79
CA GLN A 165 4.24 11.65 -9.48
C GLN A 165 4.72 10.66 -8.43
N PHE A 166 5.81 11.00 -7.77
CA PHE A 166 6.35 10.22 -6.65
C PHE A 166 5.84 10.76 -5.33
N ASP A 167 5.60 9.86 -4.38
CA ASP A 167 5.15 10.26 -3.05
C ASP A 167 6.24 11.06 -2.31
N ARG A 168 5.83 11.71 -1.23
CA ARG A 168 6.66 12.52 -0.34
C ARG A 168 6.56 11.96 1.08
N PRO A 169 7.49 12.28 1.99
CA PRO A 169 7.36 11.92 3.39
C PRO A 169 6.23 12.73 4.06
N ARG A 170 4.98 12.32 3.83
CA ARG A 170 3.74 12.99 4.28
C ARG A 170 3.68 13.08 5.81
N HIS A 171 4.15 12.08 6.53
CA HIS A 171 4.28 12.05 8.00
C HIS A 171 5.02 13.30 8.50
N ARG A 172 6.11 13.66 7.83
CA ARG A 172 6.95 14.79 8.22
C ARG A 172 6.44 16.10 7.62
N GLU A 173 6.09 16.12 6.34
CA GLU A 173 5.73 17.35 5.61
C GLU A 173 4.33 17.87 5.95
N PHE A 174 3.36 16.99 6.20
CA PHE A 174 1.98 17.40 6.50
C PHE A 174 1.66 17.28 7.98
N PHE A 175 2.08 16.18 8.60
CA PHE A 175 1.69 15.88 9.99
C PHE A 175 2.74 16.32 11.02
N ASN A 176 3.93 16.76 10.59
CA ASN A 176 5.05 17.12 11.47
C ASN A 176 5.41 16.02 12.48
N MET A 177 5.21 14.76 12.10
CA MET A 177 5.55 13.61 12.93
C MET A 177 7.03 13.23 12.73
N PRO A 178 7.71 12.76 13.79
CA PRO A 178 9.12 12.41 13.73
C PRO A 178 9.40 11.10 12.96
N SER A 179 8.38 10.27 12.77
CA SER A 179 8.46 8.99 12.07
C SER A 179 7.13 8.66 11.39
N ASP A 180 7.20 7.86 10.34
CA ASP A 180 6.03 7.18 9.77
C ASP A 180 5.77 5.88 10.54
N TYR A 181 4.69 5.83 11.29
CA TYR A 181 4.27 4.67 12.08
C TYR A 181 2.88 4.22 11.65
N PRO A 182 2.58 2.90 11.74
CA PRO A 182 1.34 2.35 11.23
C PRO A 182 0.13 2.86 12.01
N ARG A 183 -0.88 3.35 11.29
CA ARG A 183 -2.13 3.89 11.87
C ARG A 183 -3.38 3.34 11.20
N LEU A 184 -4.49 3.39 11.94
CA LEU A 184 -5.82 3.17 11.39
C LEU A 184 -6.11 4.20 10.27
N ASN A 185 -6.71 3.74 9.18
CA ASN A 185 -7.08 4.55 8.01
C ASN A 185 -5.93 5.27 7.30
N GLU A 186 -4.70 4.77 7.46
CA GLU A 186 -3.53 5.28 6.78
C GLU A 186 -3.48 4.85 5.31
N PHE A 187 -2.98 5.75 4.44
CA PHE A 187 -2.40 5.37 3.16
C PHE A 187 -0.88 5.27 3.33
N PRO A 188 -0.28 4.06 3.31
CA PRO A 188 1.14 3.90 3.61
C PRO A 188 2.05 4.69 2.69
N GLU A 189 3.17 5.16 3.22
CA GLU A 189 4.28 5.70 2.46
C GLU A 189 5.14 4.54 1.95
N TRP A 190 5.19 4.35 0.63
CA TRP A 190 5.94 3.27 -0.01
C TRP A 190 7.33 3.76 -0.47
N PHE A 191 7.45 4.24 -1.71
CA PHE A 191 8.64 4.93 -2.18
C PHE A 191 8.45 6.44 -2.09
N VAL A 192 9.17 7.08 -1.17
CA VAL A 192 9.10 8.53 -0.95
C VAL A 192 10.33 9.26 -1.48
N VAL A 193 10.09 10.40 -2.13
CA VAL A 193 11.13 11.30 -2.65
C VAL A 193 11.28 12.51 -1.72
N GLU A 194 12.42 12.61 -1.04
CA GLU A 194 12.77 13.72 -0.16
C GLU A 194 13.32 14.90 -0.95
N GLU A 195 12.80 16.12 -0.73
CA GLU A 195 13.09 17.28 -1.60
C GLU A 195 14.57 17.58 -1.79
N LYS A 196 15.36 17.48 -0.72
CA LYS A 196 16.77 17.89 -0.68
C LYS A 196 17.76 16.76 -0.93
N VAL A 197 17.26 15.56 -1.22
CA VAL A 197 18.09 14.38 -1.47
C VAL A 197 18.33 14.24 -2.97
N GLN A 198 19.52 13.75 -3.34
CA GLN A 198 19.83 13.45 -4.73
C GLN A 198 19.46 12.00 -5.07
N TYR A 199 18.99 11.82 -6.29
CA TYR A 199 18.57 10.53 -6.83
C TYR A 199 19.23 10.31 -8.18
N ARG A 200 19.71 9.09 -8.40
CA ARG A 200 20.15 8.60 -9.70
C ARG A 200 18.93 8.01 -10.41
N VAL A 201 18.60 8.56 -11.56
CA VAL A 201 17.44 8.19 -12.37
C VAL A 201 17.95 7.59 -13.68
N GLU A 202 17.65 6.33 -13.90
CA GLU A 202 18.06 5.55 -15.07
C GLU A 202 16.80 5.20 -15.85
N ILE A 203 16.70 5.69 -17.07
CA ILE A 203 15.54 5.47 -17.93
C ILE A 203 16.03 4.72 -19.15
N GLU A 204 15.35 3.63 -19.49
CA GLU A 204 15.76 2.80 -20.62
C GLU A 204 15.82 3.64 -21.90
N GLY A 205 16.99 3.65 -22.55
CA GLY A 205 17.26 4.44 -23.75
C GLY A 205 17.74 5.88 -23.51
N GLU A 206 17.90 6.32 -22.27
CA GLU A 206 18.48 7.62 -21.91
C GLU A 206 19.78 7.48 -21.12
N GLU A 207 20.64 8.50 -21.20
CA GLU A 207 21.77 8.63 -20.27
C GLU A 207 21.25 8.84 -18.83
N PRO A 208 21.85 8.15 -17.83
CA PRO A 208 21.49 8.33 -16.42
C PRO A 208 21.60 9.80 -15.98
N LYS A 209 20.64 10.24 -15.17
CA LYS A 209 20.56 11.62 -14.67
C LYS A 209 20.61 11.66 -13.16
N MET A 210 21.24 12.70 -12.63
CA MET A 210 21.17 13.05 -11.22
C MET A 210 20.10 14.12 -11.03
N LEU A 211 19.05 13.82 -10.29
CA LEU A 211 17.98 14.76 -9.97
C LEU A 211 17.91 14.98 -8.47
N ILE A 212 17.72 16.24 -8.06
CA ILE A 212 17.30 16.55 -6.69
C ILE A 212 15.82 16.18 -6.52
N GLY A 213 15.42 15.73 -5.33
CA GLY A 213 14.09 15.19 -5.08
C GLY A 213 12.96 16.15 -5.43
N GLU A 214 13.13 17.45 -5.19
CA GLU A 214 12.19 18.49 -5.62
C GLU A 214 11.87 18.41 -7.12
N SER A 215 12.89 18.24 -7.97
CA SER A 215 12.74 18.08 -9.41
C SER A 215 12.22 16.68 -9.81
N LEU A 216 12.48 15.66 -9.00
CA LEU A 216 12.06 14.29 -9.28
C LEU A 216 10.58 14.04 -8.97
N ARG A 217 10.01 14.67 -7.94
CA ARG A 217 8.62 14.47 -7.49
C ARG A 217 7.59 14.51 -8.62
N HIS A 218 7.85 15.31 -9.65
CA HIS A 218 6.98 15.49 -10.82
C HIS A 218 7.79 15.30 -12.11
N LEU A 219 8.01 14.05 -12.49
CA LEU A 219 8.79 13.69 -13.67
C LEU A 219 7.92 13.73 -14.93
N LYS A 220 8.06 14.78 -15.73
CA LYS A 220 7.35 14.94 -17.01
C LYS A 220 7.79 13.88 -18.04
N ARG A 221 6.82 13.30 -18.73
CA ARG A 221 7.03 12.24 -19.73
C ARG A 221 6.07 12.33 -20.90
N GLU A 222 6.58 11.88 -22.04
CA GLU A 222 5.81 11.61 -23.25
C GLU A 222 6.11 10.18 -23.68
N MET A 223 5.05 9.43 -24.02
CA MET A 223 5.13 8.05 -24.46
C MET A 223 4.38 7.93 -25.78
N GLU A 224 5.01 7.30 -26.76
CA GLU A 224 4.38 7.00 -28.04
C GLU A 224 3.36 5.83 -27.87
N PRO A 225 2.45 5.61 -28.82
CA PRO A 225 1.53 4.47 -28.78
C PRO A 225 2.27 3.13 -28.66
N GLU A 226 1.64 2.16 -27.98
CA GLU A 226 2.13 0.79 -27.80
C GLU A 226 3.57 0.70 -27.24
N SER A 227 3.91 1.62 -26.33
CA SER A 227 5.25 1.74 -25.78
C SER A 227 5.33 1.26 -24.33
N GLU A 228 6.55 0.92 -23.92
CA GLU A 228 6.89 0.58 -22.55
C GLU A 228 8.04 1.46 -22.10
N LEU A 229 7.92 2.02 -20.90
CA LEU A 229 8.94 2.83 -20.25
C LEU A 229 9.39 2.14 -18.98
N ARG A 230 10.70 1.90 -18.87
CA ARG A 230 11.34 1.36 -17.66
C ARG A 230 12.22 2.39 -17.01
N ILE A 231 12.03 2.58 -15.70
CA ILE A 231 12.78 3.55 -14.90
C ILE A 231 13.32 2.84 -13.66
N LYS A 232 14.61 3.02 -13.37
CA LYS A 232 15.21 2.71 -12.08
C LYS A 232 15.56 4.02 -11.35
N ILE A 233 15.21 4.11 -10.08
CA ILE A 233 15.53 5.25 -9.22
C ILE A 233 16.25 4.75 -7.98
N SER A 234 17.43 5.28 -7.72
CA SER A 234 18.21 5.00 -6.52
C SER A 234 18.51 6.29 -5.79
N ARG A 235 18.32 6.29 -4.46
CA ARG A 235 18.80 7.37 -3.59
C ARG A 235 20.33 7.40 -3.64
N VAL A 236 20.91 8.60 -3.64
CA VAL A 236 22.35 8.81 -3.52
C VAL A 236 22.63 9.42 -2.16
N ASP A 237 23.51 8.75 -1.41
CA ASP A 237 23.96 9.16 -0.07
C ASP A 237 24.93 10.35 -0.11
#